data_AF-A0A1V5UH98-F1
#
_entry.id   AF-A0A1V5UH98-F1
#
_cell.length_a   1.000
_cell.length_b   1.000
_cell.length_c   1.000
_cell.angle_alpha   90.00
_cell.angle_beta   90.00
_cell.angle_gamma   90.00
#
_symmetry.space_group_name_H-M   'P 1'
#
loop_
_entity.id
_entity.type
_entity.pdbx_description
1 polymer ?
#
loop_
_entity_poly.entity_id
_entity_poly.type
_entity_poly.pdbx_seq_one_letter_code
_entity_poly.pdbx_strand_id
1 'polypeptide(L)'
;MTFEEVRNKLTGGGAGSIEEASEMLRVLIGTGKQTPVQIALALNESKRFFTGPRWALWAMETHGLPDEKYAHHRQNVGEMLRRIQALSKDKYALFLEIPISKLDMWTELYNDGVRNPELENPCVPVFNFLKAYPDSPEWKRDKLRKTIVSFLHPEKAYQPELNLKFDALGTALDDDQLSRLTRDENFGSAQAFVMAYNGAKLCSHAVGVIKADSRRFSAEQLEDIEHDLSEARQVIRQLILSKRNTGA
;
A
#
# COMPACT_ATOMS: atom_id res chain seq x y z
N MET A 1 -12.03 -18.82 -28.64
CA MET A 1 -12.40 -17.49 -28.10
C MET A 1 -11.43 -16.43 -28.64
N THR A 2 -11.85 -15.19 -28.88
CA THR A 2 -10.94 -14.10 -29.29
C THR A 2 -10.29 -13.43 -28.08
N PHE A 3 -9.17 -12.74 -28.29
CA PHE A 3 -8.49 -11.98 -27.22
C PHE A 3 -9.43 -10.95 -26.56
N GLU A 4 -10.22 -10.23 -27.36
CA GLU A 4 -11.16 -9.21 -26.86
C GLU A 4 -12.30 -9.83 -26.06
N GLU A 5 -12.82 -10.99 -26.48
CA GLU A 5 -13.80 -11.75 -25.71
C GLU A 5 -13.24 -12.16 -24.36
N VAL A 6 -12.02 -12.70 -24.30
CA VAL A 6 -11.36 -13.08 -23.04
C VAL A 6 -11.19 -11.85 -22.14
N ARG A 7 -10.69 -10.74 -22.69
CA ARG A 7 -10.46 -9.50 -21.93
C ARG A 7 -11.76 -8.98 -21.32
N ASN A 8 -12.81 -8.82 -22.13
CA ASN A 8 -14.10 -8.33 -21.68
C ASN A 8 -14.70 -9.24 -20.60
N LYS A 9 -14.55 -10.55 -20.78
CA LYS A 9 -15.09 -11.54 -19.84
C LYS A 9 -14.36 -11.50 -18.49
N LEU A 10 -13.04 -11.38 -18.49
CA LEU A 10 -12.26 -11.24 -17.25
C LEU A 10 -12.53 -9.92 -16.52
N THR A 11 -12.84 -8.84 -17.24
CA THR A 11 -13.25 -7.56 -16.62
C THR A 11 -14.65 -7.63 -16.01
N GLY A 12 -15.59 -8.38 -16.61
CA GLY A 12 -17.01 -8.37 -16.24
C GLY A 12 -17.51 -9.50 -15.34
N GLY A 13 -17.04 -10.75 -15.50
CA GLY A 13 -17.67 -11.91 -14.82
C GLY A 13 -16.84 -13.18 -14.68
N GLY A 14 -15.68 -13.30 -15.33
CA GLY A 14 -14.83 -14.48 -15.24
C GLY A 14 -15.32 -15.67 -16.07
N ALA A 15 -14.75 -16.85 -15.83
CA ALA A 15 -15.12 -18.07 -16.54
C ALA A 15 -16.30 -18.76 -15.86
N GLY A 16 -17.12 -19.50 -16.62
CA GLY A 16 -18.21 -20.31 -16.11
C GLY A 16 -17.83 -21.77 -15.82
N SER A 17 -16.70 -22.24 -16.35
CA SER A 17 -16.21 -23.61 -16.17
C SER A 17 -14.69 -23.71 -16.28
N ILE A 18 -14.14 -24.90 -15.99
CA ILE A 18 -12.70 -25.18 -16.15
C ILE A 18 -12.28 -25.21 -17.62
N GLU A 19 -13.11 -25.74 -18.51
CA GLU A 19 -12.86 -25.78 -19.96
C GLU A 19 -12.78 -24.36 -20.50
N GLU A 20 -13.68 -23.49 -20.03
CA GLU A 20 -13.68 -22.10 -20.45
C GLU A 20 -12.45 -21.35 -19.91
N ALA A 21 -12.11 -21.53 -18.64
CA ALA A 21 -10.90 -20.94 -18.07
C ALA A 21 -9.62 -21.42 -18.78
N SER A 22 -9.55 -22.71 -19.13
CA SER A 22 -8.47 -23.30 -19.91
C SER A 22 -8.37 -22.69 -21.31
N GLU A 23 -9.50 -22.49 -22.00
CA GLU A 23 -9.54 -21.83 -23.31
C GLU A 23 -9.07 -20.36 -23.22
N MET A 24 -9.49 -19.62 -22.18
CA MET A 24 -8.98 -18.27 -21.92
C MET A 24 -7.46 -18.27 -21.76
N LEU A 25 -6.91 -19.20 -20.99
CA LEU A 25 -5.46 -19.32 -20.78
C LEU A 25 -4.70 -19.62 -22.07
N ARG A 26 -5.22 -20.52 -22.93
CA ARG A 26 -4.61 -20.77 -24.25
C ARG A 26 -4.57 -19.51 -25.10
N VAL A 27 -5.65 -18.75 -25.16
CA VAL A 27 -5.71 -17.51 -25.95
C VAL A 27 -4.73 -16.47 -25.42
N LEU A 28 -4.67 -16.28 -24.10
CA LEU A 28 -3.78 -15.28 -23.48
C LEU A 28 -2.30 -15.62 -23.66
N ILE A 29 -1.93 -16.89 -23.48
CA ILE A 29 -0.55 -17.36 -23.61
C ILE A 29 -0.13 -17.44 -25.08
N GLY A 30 -1.02 -17.90 -25.96
CA GLY A 30 -0.71 -18.10 -27.39
C GLY A 30 -0.65 -16.82 -28.22
N THR A 31 -1.27 -15.72 -27.77
CA THR A 31 -1.28 -14.45 -28.54
C THR A 31 0.01 -13.65 -28.42
N GLY A 32 0.95 -14.01 -27.54
CA GLY A 32 2.23 -13.32 -27.37
C GLY A 32 2.14 -11.88 -26.86
N LYS A 33 0.93 -11.38 -26.59
CA LYS A 33 0.69 -10.06 -26.00
C LYS A 33 1.05 -10.08 -24.51
N GLN A 34 1.67 -9.01 -24.00
CA GLN A 34 1.91 -8.86 -22.56
C GLN A 34 0.58 -8.73 -21.81
N THR A 35 0.04 -9.88 -21.37
CA THR A 35 -1.22 -9.98 -20.63
C THR A 35 -1.08 -10.62 -19.24
N PRO A 36 -0.01 -10.35 -18.45
CA PRO A 36 0.20 -11.08 -17.20
C PRO A 36 -0.95 -10.94 -16.19
N VAL A 37 -1.65 -9.80 -16.16
CA VAL A 37 -2.79 -9.56 -15.27
C VAL A 37 -3.99 -10.41 -15.69
N GLN A 38 -4.29 -10.50 -16.99
CA GLN A 38 -5.36 -11.35 -17.49
C GLN A 38 -5.03 -12.83 -17.26
N ILE A 39 -3.77 -13.24 -17.42
CA ILE A 39 -3.33 -14.60 -17.12
C ILE A 39 -3.54 -14.93 -15.63
N ALA A 40 -3.18 -14.01 -14.73
CA ALA A 40 -3.41 -14.16 -13.29
C ALA A 40 -4.91 -14.35 -12.96
N LEU A 41 -5.79 -13.54 -13.56
CA LEU A 41 -7.24 -13.68 -13.40
C LEU A 41 -7.75 -15.02 -13.94
N ALA A 42 -7.34 -15.42 -15.13
CA ALA A 42 -7.75 -16.69 -15.73
C ALA A 42 -7.24 -17.91 -14.94
N LEU A 43 -6.04 -17.84 -14.36
CA LEU A 43 -5.53 -18.87 -13.45
C LEU A 43 -6.39 -18.97 -12.19
N ASN A 44 -6.79 -17.85 -11.60
CA ASN A 44 -7.72 -17.86 -10.47
C ASN A 44 -9.08 -18.46 -10.82
N GLU A 45 -9.62 -18.15 -12.00
CA GLU A 45 -10.84 -18.81 -12.49
C GLU A 45 -10.67 -20.33 -12.63
N SER A 46 -9.56 -20.78 -13.24
CA SER A 46 -9.31 -22.21 -13.39
C SER A 46 -9.18 -22.91 -12.04
N LYS A 47 -8.53 -22.28 -11.05
CA LYS A 47 -8.40 -22.85 -9.70
C LYS A 47 -9.76 -23.02 -9.02
N ARG A 48 -10.69 -22.08 -9.23
CA ARG A 48 -12.05 -22.13 -8.67
C ARG A 48 -12.83 -23.36 -9.13
N PHE A 49 -12.64 -23.81 -10.38
CA PHE A 49 -13.36 -24.94 -10.95
C PHE A 49 -12.61 -26.27 -10.89
N PHE A 50 -11.32 -26.25 -10.53
CA PHE A 50 -10.49 -27.45 -10.54
C PHE A 50 -10.73 -28.34 -9.32
N THR A 51 -11.30 -29.52 -9.55
CA THR A 51 -11.60 -30.53 -8.53
C THR A 51 -10.44 -31.49 -8.34
N GLY A 52 -9.32 -31.01 -7.79
CA GLY A 52 -8.18 -31.88 -7.50
C GLY A 52 -7.02 -31.19 -6.76
N PRO A 53 -6.17 -31.98 -6.07
CA PRO A 53 -5.05 -31.43 -5.30
C PRO A 53 -3.91 -30.89 -6.17
N ARG A 54 -3.86 -31.24 -7.46
CA ARG A 54 -2.74 -30.96 -8.38
C ARG A 54 -3.06 -29.90 -9.43
N TRP A 55 -3.79 -28.85 -9.05
CA TRP A 55 -4.15 -27.76 -9.97
C TRP A 55 -2.93 -27.08 -10.59
N ALA A 56 -1.89 -26.79 -9.80
CA ALA A 56 -0.71 -26.08 -10.30
C ALA A 56 0.08 -26.92 -11.30
N LEU A 57 0.25 -28.22 -11.02
CA LEU A 57 0.82 -29.20 -11.96
C LEU A 57 0.00 -29.26 -13.25
N TRP A 58 -1.33 -29.38 -13.15
CA TRP A 58 -2.21 -29.35 -14.32
C TRP A 58 -2.04 -28.06 -15.14
N ALA A 59 -2.01 -26.90 -14.49
CA ALA A 59 -1.85 -25.62 -15.17
C ALA A 59 -0.48 -25.51 -15.86
N MET A 60 0.58 -26.00 -15.21
CA MET A 60 1.93 -26.07 -15.77
C MET A 60 1.99 -26.96 -17.00
N GLU A 61 1.52 -28.20 -16.91
CA GLU A 61 1.55 -29.18 -18.00
C GLU A 61 0.63 -28.77 -19.17
N THR A 62 -0.56 -28.24 -18.88
CA THR A 62 -1.58 -27.91 -19.90
C THR A 62 -1.28 -26.61 -20.62
N HIS A 63 -0.68 -25.63 -19.94
CA HIS A 63 -0.50 -24.28 -20.46
C HIS A 63 0.96 -23.85 -20.60
N GLY A 64 1.92 -24.73 -20.30
CA GLY A 64 3.35 -24.47 -20.46
C GLY A 64 3.87 -23.39 -19.51
N LEU A 65 3.35 -23.32 -18.29
CA LEU A 65 3.87 -22.40 -17.28
C LEU A 65 5.26 -22.86 -16.81
N PRO A 66 6.14 -21.95 -16.36
CA PRO A 66 7.51 -22.32 -15.99
C PRO A 66 7.62 -23.34 -14.86
N ASP A 67 6.80 -23.19 -13.82
CA ASP A 67 6.75 -24.08 -12.66
C ASP A 67 5.43 -23.90 -11.86
N GLU A 68 5.17 -24.80 -10.91
CA GLU A 68 4.00 -24.74 -10.03
C GLU A 68 3.99 -23.48 -9.14
N LYS A 69 5.17 -22.99 -8.74
CA LYS A 69 5.30 -21.81 -7.88
C LYS A 69 4.84 -20.54 -8.61
N TYR A 70 5.17 -20.42 -9.89
CA TYR A 70 4.70 -19.37 -10.78
C TYR A 70 3.18 -19.42 -10.92
N ALA A 71 2.62 -20.62 -11.14
CA ALA A 71 1.17 -20.80 -11.22
C ALA A 71 0.47 -20.32 -9.94
N HIS A 72 0.96 -20.74 -8.77
CA HIS A 72 0.42 -20.29 -7.48
C HIS A 72 0.58 -18.78 -7.27
N HIS A 73 1.74 -18.22 -7.58
CA HIS A 73 1.97 -16.79 -7.40
C HIS A 73 1.03 -15.94 -8.26
N ARG A 74 0.84 -16.32 -9.52
CA ARG A 74 -0.11 -15.66 -10.42
C ARG A 74 -1.56 -15.86 -9.99
N GLN A 75 -1.92 -17.05 -9.51
CA GLN A 75 -3.26 -17.29 -8.98
C GLN A 75 -3.55 -16.41 -7.75
N ASN A 76 -2.60 -16.24 -6.83
CA ASN A 76 -2.76 -15.35 -5.68
C ASN A 76 -3.01 -13.89 -6.10
N VAL A 77 -2.34 -13.40 -7.15
CA VAL A 77 -2.64 -12.08 -7.72
C VAL A 77 -4.08 -12.05 -8.25
N GLY A 78 -4.48 -13.06 -9.02
CA GLY A 78 -5.85 -13.17 -9.55
C GLY A 78 -6.90 -13.20 -8.44
N GLU A 79 -6.64 -13.92 -7.35
CA GLU A 79 -7.52 -13.98 -6.19
C GLU A 79 -7.65 -12.61 -5.51
N MET A 80 -6.53 -11.95 -5.23
CA MET A 80 -6.50 -10.60 -4.66
C MET A 80 -7.30 -9.62 -5.53
N LEU A 81 -7.11 -9.66 -6.86
CA LEU A 81 -7.83 -8.81 -7.80
C LEU A 81 -9.35 -9.09 -7.80
N ARG A 82 -9.77 -10.36 -7.74
CA ARG A 82 -11.19 -10.72 -7.63
C ARG A 82 -11.82 -10.26 -6.32
N ARG A 83 -11.08 -10.32 -5.21
CA ARG A 83 -11.54 -9.76 -3.94
C ARG A 83 -11.70 -8.25 -4.02
N ILE A 84 -10.75 -7.54 -4.64
CA ILE A 84 -10.86 -6.10 -4.87
C ILE A 84 -12.07 -5.77 -5.75
N GLN A 85 -12.30 -6.54 -6.81
CA GLN A 85 -13.47 -6.38 -7.68
C GLN A 85 -14.80 -6.48 -6.93
N ALA A 86 -14.92 -7.44 -6.01
CA ALA A 86 -16.11 -7.60 -5.19
C ALA A 86 -16.37 -6.42 -4.25
N LEU A 87 -15.35 -5.63 -3.94
CA LEU A 87 -15.41 -4.50 -3.00
C LEU A 87 -15.61 -3.16 -3.70
N SER A 88 -14.92 -2.93 -4.82
CA SER A 88 -14.99 -1.69 -5.55
C SER A 88 -14.58 -1.89 -7.01
N LYS A 89 -15.53 -1.67 -7.92
CA LYS A 89 -15.29 -1.71 -9.36
C LYS A 89 -14.26 -0.65 -9.80
N ASP A 90 -14.30 0.54 -9.20
CA ASP A 90 -13.40 1.65 -9.54
C ASP A 90 -11.95 1.31 -9.14
N LYS A 91 -11.74 0.78 -7.93
CA LYS A 91 -10.42 0.31 -7.51
C LYS A 91 -9.95 -0.86 -8.37
N TYR A 92 -10.85 -1.77 -8.75
CA TYR A 92 -10.49 -2.88 -9.62
C TYR A 92 -9.98 -2.40 -10.98
N ALA A 93 -10.65 -1.44 -11.62
CA ALA A 93 -10.20 -0.85 -12.88
C ALA A 93 -8.78 -0.24 -12.74
N LEU A 94 -8.52 0.52 -11.67
CA LEU A 94 -7.19 1.05 -11.37
C LEU A 94 -6.15 -0.08 -11.26
N PHE A 95 -6.46 -1.15 -10.53
CA PHE A 95 -5.52 -2.25 -10.30
C PHE A 95 -5.20 -3.06 -11.56
N LEU A 96 -6.09 -3.08 -12.55
CA LEU A 96 -5.82 -3.74 -13.84
C LEU A 96 -4.72 -3.04 -14.65
N GLU A 97 -4.47 -1.76 -14.40
CA GLU A 97 -3.43 -0.97 -15.08
C GLU A 97 -2.05 -1.11 -14.40
N ILE A 98 -2.00 -1.72 -13.22
CA ILE A 98 -0.77 -1.82 -12.43
C ILE A 98 0.11 -2.95 -12.97
N PRO A 99 1.43 -2.72 -13.16
CA PRO A 99 2.34 -3.78 -13.58
C PRO A 99 2.25 -4.99 -12.66
N ILE A 100 2.17 -6.19 -13.26
CA ILE A 100 2.02 -7.45 -12.52
C ILE A 100 3.08 -7.64 -11.45
N SER A 101 4.32 -7.19 -11.70
CA SER A 101 5.42 -7.31 -10.75
C SER A 101 5.20 -6.51 -9.47
N LYS A 102 4.37 -5.46 -9.49
CA LYS A 102 3.99 -4.69 -8.29
C LYS A 102 2.82 -5.36 -7.58
N LEU A 103 1.83 -5.85 -8.35
CA LEU A 103 0.71 -6.63 -7.81
C LEU A 103 1.21 -7.88 -7.07
N ASP A 104 2.18 -8.59 -7.65
CA ASP A 104 2.89 -9.72 -7.04
C ASP A 104 3.40 -9.38 -5.64
N MET A 105 3.99 -8.21 -5.47
CA MET A 105 4.54 -7.78 -4.18
C MET A 105 3.43 -7.46 -3.19
N TRP A 106 2.33 -6.84 -3.64
CA TRP A 106 1.17 -6.58 -2.79
C TRP A 106 0.43 -7.85 -2.36
N THR A 107 0.65 -8.99 -3.03
CA THR A 107 0.09 -10.25 -2.53
C THR A 107 0.62 -10.62 -1.15
N GLU A 108 1.79 -10.13 -0.74
CA GLU A 108 2.29 -10.33 0.63
C GLU A 108 1.38 -9.65 1.66
N LEU A 109 0.95 -8.42 1.41
CA LEU A 109 -0.01 -7.68 2.22
C LEU A 109 -1.39 -8.37 2.25
N TYR A 110 -1.83 -8.86 1.09
CA TYR A 110 -3.08 -9.61 1.00
C TYR A 110 -3.03 -10.92 1.80
N ASN A 111 -1.94 -11.67 1.70
CA ASN A 111 -1.77 -12.94 2.40
C ASN A 111 -1.70 -12.76 3.92
N ASP A 112 -1.12 -11.65 4.39
CA ASP A 112 -1.19 -11.27 5.81
C ASP A 112 -2.64 -11.05 6.24
N GLY A 113 -3.41 -10.33 5.42
CA GLY A 113 -4.84 -10.13 5.63
C GLY A 113 -5.64 -11.44 5.67
N VAL A 114 -5.31 -12.41 4.81
CA VAL A 114 -5.93 -13.75 4.81
C VAL A 114 -5.61 -14.53 6.10
N ARG A 115 -4.42 -14.35 6.66
CA ARG A 115 -3.98 -15.04 7.88
C ARG A 115 -4.51 -14.39 9.16
N ASN A 116 -5.04 -13.18 9.07
CA ASN A 116 -5.59 -12.47 10.22
C ASN A 116 -7.10 -12.73 10.34
N PRO A 117 -7.54 -13.57 11.30
CA PRO A 117 -8.96 -13.92 11.46
C PRO A 117 -9.82 -12.77 11.98
N GLU A 118 -9.21 -11.71 12.53
CA GLU A 118 -9.93 -10.54 13.05
C GLU A 118 -10.33 -9.56 11.94
N LEU A 119 -9.75 -9.68 10.75
CA LEU A 119 -10.11 -8.84 9.62
C LEU A 119 -11.34 -9.39 8.90
N GLU A 120 -12.38 -8.55 8.80
CA GLU A 120 -13.54 -8.85 7.96
C GLU A 120 -13.17 -9.01 6.47
N ASN A 121 -12.03 -8.44 6.06
CA ASN A 121 -11.63 -8.39 4.66
C ASN A 121 -10.10 -8.47 4.47
N PRO A 122 -9.60 -9.47 3.72
CA PRO A 122 -8.17 -9.67 3.51
C PRO A 122 -7.51 -8.58 2.65
N CYS A 123 -8.28 -7.73 1.96
CA CYS A 123 -7.73 -6.60 1.19
C CYS A 123 -7.45 -5.35 2.04
N VAL A 124 -7.85 -5.32 3.31
CA VAL A 124 -7.65 -4.14 4.20
C VAL A 124 -6.17 -3.72 4.27
N PRO A 125 -5.18 -4.62 4.48
CA PRO A 125 -3.77 -4.23 4.54
C PRO A 125 -3.29 -3.60 3.23
N VAL A 126 -3.72 -4.12 2.07
CA VAL A 126 -3.39 -3.57 0.75
C VAL A 126 -3.93 -2.14 0.63
N PHE A 127 -5.18 -1.90 1.00
CA PHE A 127 -5.78 -0.56 0.92
C PHE A 127 -5.15 0.42 1.92
N ASN A 128 -4.84 -0.03 3.13
CA ASN A 128 -4.16 0.80 4.13
C ASN A 128 -2.76 1.18 3.65
N PHE A 129 -2.03 0.25 3.06
CA PHE A 129 -0.73 0.51 2.44
C PHE A 129 -0.84 1.57 1.35
N LEU A 130 -1.79 1.44 0.41
CA LEU A 130 -1.98 2.43 -0.66
C LEU A 130 -2.45 3.78 -0.15
N LYS A 131 -3.25 3.82 0.92
CA LYS A 131 -3.69 5.07 1.56
C LYS A 131 -2.52 5.79 2.24
N ALA A 132 -1.63 5.04 2.89
CA ALA A 132 -0.41 5.59 3.50
C ALA A 132 0.62 6.01 2.44
N TYR A 133 0.64 5.32 1.30
CA TYR A 133 1.61 5.52 0.22
C TYR A 133 0.91 5.62 -1.15
N PRO A 134 0.24 6.75 -1.44
CA PRO A 134 -0.57 6.92 -2.66
C PRO A 134 0.26 6.80 -3.94
N ASP A 135 1.54 7.19 -3.91
CA ASP A 135 2.46 7.12 -5.07
C ASP A 135 3.16 5.76 -5.20
N SER A 136 2.84 4.79 -4.34
CA SER A 136 3.44 3.45 -4.39
C SER A 136 3.28 2.71 -5.73
N PRO A 137 2.20 2.90 -6.53
CA PRO A 137 2.11 2.32 -7.87
C PRO A 137 3.17 2.84 -8.83
N GLU A 138 3.85 3.96 -8.54
CA GLU A 138 4.93 4.51 -9.35
C GLU A 138 6.32 4.07 -8.86
N TRP A 139 6.44 3.60 -7.62
CA TRP A 139 7.72 3.24 -7.03
C TRP A 139 8.44 2.10 -7.75
N LYS A 140 9.78 2.17 -7.79
CA LYS A 140 10.63 1.07 -8.25
C LYS A 140 10.50 -0.14 -7.33
N ARG A 141 10.71 -1.33 -7.89
CA ARG A 141 10.56 -2.63 -7.21
C ARG A 141 11.28 -2.68 -5.86
N ASP A 142 12.55 -2.25 -5.79
CA ASP A 142 13.33 -2.35 -4.55
C ASP A 142 12.82 -1.44 -3.43
N LYS A 143 12.41 -0.22 -3.76
CA LYS A 143 11.80 0.71 -2.81
C LYS A 143 10.49 0.12 -2.28
N LEU A 144 9.63 -0.36 -3.19
CA LEU A 144 8.37 -0.97 -2.83
C LEU A 144 8.57 -2.17 -1.89
N ARG A 145 9.58 -3.01 -2.17
CA ARG A 145 9.87 -4.21 -1.38
C ARG A 145 10.25 -3.86 0.04
N LYS A 146 11.18 -2.91 0.19
CA LYS A 146 11.62 -2.43 1.50
C LYS A 146 10.45 -1.86 2.29
N THR A 147 9.62 -1.02 1.66
CA THR A 147 8.46 -0.43 2.36
C THR A 147 7.41 -1.45 2.76
N ILE A 148 7.12 -2.46 1.92
CA ILE A 148 6.17 -3.54 2.28
C ILE A 148 6.69 -4.32 3.48
N VAL A 149 7.98 -4.69 3.49
CA VAL A 149 8.59 -5.35 4.65
C VAL A 149 8.46 -4.49 5.89
N SER A 150 8.75 -3.19 5.78
CA SER A 150 8.63 -2.27 6.92
C SER A 150 7.19 -2.04 7.38
N PHE A 151 6.23 -2.16 6.46
CA PHE A 151 4.80 -2.01 6.76
C PHE A 151 4.24 -3.26 7.44
N LEU A 152 4.64 -4.46 7.02
CA LEU A 152 4.20 -5.74 7.58
C LEU A 152 4.89 -6.09 8.89
N HIS A 153 6.17 -5.76 8.98
CA HIS A 153 7.01 -6.06 10.13
C HIS A 153 7.65 -4.76 10.62
N PRO A 154 6.87 -3.83 11.19
CA PRO A 154 7.41 -2.59 11.74
C PRO A 154 8.50 -2.84 12.79
N GLU A 155 8.51 -4.02 13.42
CA GLU A 155 9.53 -4.52 14.35
C GLU A 155 10.80 -5.07 13.68
N LYS A 156 10.76 -5.42 12.38
CA LYS A 156 11.92 -5.90 11.58
C LYS A 156 12.36 -4.91 10.50
N ALA A 157 11.53 -3.91 10.22
CA ALA A 157 11.90 -2.74 9.47
C ALA A 157 13.24 -2.24 10.04
N TYR A 158 14.23 -1.98 9.19
CA TYR A 158 15.22 -0.98 9.56
C TYR A 158 14.44 0.33 9.64
N GLN A 159 13.85 0.57 10.81
CA GLN A 159 13.63 1.90 11.26
C GLN A 159 15.03 2.50 11.23
N PRO A 160 15.33 3.57 10.48
CA PRO A 160 16.18 4.54 11.15
C PRO A 160 15.43 4.75 12.46
N GLU A 161 16.04 4.38 13.58
CA GLU A 161 15.62 4.99 14.82
C GLU A 161 15.59 6.46 14.43
N LEU A 162 14.41 7.04 14.24
CA LEU A 162 14.27 8.42 14.60
C LEU A 162 14.58 8.36 16.08
N ASN A 163 15.86 8.41 16.41
CA ASN A 163 16.41 8.69 17.71
C ASN A 163 16.09 10.14 18.07
N LEU A 164 15.02 10.71 17.53
CA LEU A 164 13.97 11.25 18.37
C LEU A 164 13.41 10.12 19.27
N LYS A 165 14.26 9.59 20.17
CA LYS A 165 13.81 9.38 21.53
C LYS A 165 13.27 10.76 21.89
N PHE A 166 11.96 10.94 21.78
CA PHE A 166 11.31 12.09 22.36
C PHE A 166 11.49 11.87 23.85
N ASP A 167 12.65 12.29 24.35
CA ASP A 167 12.96 12.27 25.74
C ASP A 167 12.05 13.33 26.33
N ALA A 168 10.85 12.91 26.72
CA ALA A 168 9.87 13.79 27.36
C ALA A 168 10.44 14.40 28.67
N LEU A 169 11.60 13.90 29.14
CA LEU A 169 12.35 14.35 30.30
C LEU A 169 13.73 14.95 29.94
N GLY A 170 14.06 15.02 28.65
CA GLY A 170 15.32 15.55 28.12
C GLY A 170 15.20 17.04 27.77
N THR A 171 16.33 17.68 27.49
CA THR A 171 16.35 19.07 27.00
C THR A 171 15.67 19.15 25.63
N ALA A 172 14.83 20.18 25.44
CA ALA A 172 14.27 20.49 24.12
C ALA A 172 15.41 20.60 23.09
N LEU A 173 15.20 19.98 21.92
CA LEU A 173 16.16 20.07 20.83
C LEU A 173 16.10 21.46 20.20
N ASP A 174 17.25 22.05 19.91
CA ASP A 174 17.32 23.33 19.20
C ASP A 174 17.18 23.16 17.67
N ASP A 175 16.96 24.28 16.98
CA ASP A 175 16.74 24.30 15.52
C ASP A 175 17.94 23.76 14.72
N ASP A 176 19.16 23.91 15.24
CA ASP A 176 20.37 23.40 14.61
C ASP A 176 20.45 21.87 14.71
N GLN A 177 20.04 21.30 15.85
CA GLN A 177 19.91 19.87 16.06
C GLN A 177 18.82 19.27 15.17
N LEU A 178 17.65 19.91 15.09
CA LEU A 178 16.56 19.50 14.19
C LEU A 178 16.99 19.58 12.71
N SER A 179 17.74 20.62 12.34
CA SER A 179 18.28 20.80 11.00
C SER A 179 19.31 19.74 10.61
N ARG A 180 20.17 19.31 11.55
CA ARG A 180 21.12 18.21 11.31
C ARG A 180 20.41 16.88 11.14
N LEU A 181 19.45 16.56 12.03
CA LEU A 181 18.66 15.33 11.97
C LEU A 181 17.91 15.18 10.64
N THR A 182 17.37 16.29 10.13
CA THR A 182 16.64 16.28 8.84
C THR A 182 17.57 16.30 7.63
N ARG A 183 18.81 16.81 7.74
CA ARG A 183 19.76 16.84 6.62
C ARG A 183 20.49 15.51 6.42
N ASP A 184 20.86 14.84 7.50
CA ASP A 184 21.80 13.71 7.46
C ASP A 184 21.14 12.36 7.09
N GLU A 185 19.81 12.25 7.15
CA GLU A 185 19.08 10.97 6.96
C GLU A 185 18.35 10.80 5.61
N ASN A 186 18.69 11.58 4.56
CA ASN A 186 17.91 11.61 3.31
C ASN A 186 16.40 11.87 3.59
N PHE A 187 16.11 12.83 4.47
CA PHE A 187 14.75 13.18 4.89
C PHE A 187 13.95 13.78 3.72
N GLY A 188 13.16 12.93 3.06
CA GLY A 188 12.38 13.28 1.89
C GLY A 188 11.01 13.87 2.24
N SER A 189 10.28 14.28 1.20
CA SER A 189 8.94 14.86 1.32
C SER A 189 7.93 13.95 2.03
N ALA A 190 8.00 12.62 1.83
CA ALA A 190 7.13 11.66 2.50
C ALA A 190 7.39 11.59 4.01
N GLN A 191 8.66 11.61 4.42
CA GLN A 191 9.06 11.63 5.83
C GLN A 191 8.66 12.95 6.49
N ALA A 192 8.86 14.08 5.80
CA ALA A 192 8.42 15.39 6.26
C ALA A 192 6.90 15.44 6.49
N PHE A 193 6.11 14.88 5.58
CA PHE A 193 4.66 14.78 5.72
C PHE A 193 4.25 13.95 6.94
N VAL A 194 4.81 12.75 7.10
CA VAL A 194 4.52 11.87 8.24
C VAL A 194 4.94 12.53 9.56
N MET A 195 6.08 13.20 9.60
CA MET A 195 6.55 13.93 10.79
C MET A 195 5.60 15.08 11.15
N ALA A 196 5.20 15.91 10.18
CA ALA A 196 4.24 16.98 10.42
C ALA A 196 2.89 16.45 10.93
N TYR A 197 2.40 15.34 10.35
CA TYR A 197 1.17 14.68 10.76
C TYR A 197 1.25 14.14 12.20
N ASN A 198 2.32 13.40 12.51
CA ASN A 198 2.54 12.82 13.83
C ASN A 198 2.79 13.91 14.89
N GLY A 199 3.55 14.95 14.56
CA GLY A 199 3.77 16.11 15.42
C GLY A 199 2.46 16.80 15.80
N ALA A 200 1.57 17.05 14.84
CA ALA A 200 0.26 17.62 15.12
C ALA A 200 -0.59 16.75 16.07
N LYS A 201 -0.53 15.42 15.92
CA LYS A 201 -1.20 14.49 16.83
C LYS A 201 -0.60 14.52 18.23
N LEU A 202 0.73 14.49 18.33
CA LEU A 202 1.44 14.57 19.62
C LEU A 202 1.10 15.86 20.36
N CYS A 203 1.15 17.01 19.70
CA CYS A 203 0.76 18.30 20.29
C CYS A 203 -0.69 18.27 20.79
N SER A 204 -1.63 17.73 20.00
CA SER A 204 -3.02 17.60 20.41
C SER A 204 -3.20 16.75 21.68
N HIS A 205 -2.42 15.70 21.86
CA HIS A 205 -2.46 14.86 23.06
C HIS A 205 -1.75 15.53 24.25
N ALA A 206 -0.59 16.14 24.02
CA ALA A 206 0.19 16.85 25.05
C ALA A 206 -0.57 18.03 25.64
N VAL A 207 -1.32 18.78 24.82
CA VAL A 207 -2.18 19.88 25.30
C VAL A 207 -3.23 19.39 26.30
N GLY A 208 -3.75 18.16 26.16
CA GLY A 208 -4.65 17.57 27.14
C GLY A 208 -4.01 17.41 28.53
N VAL A 209 -2.73 17.03 28.55
CA VAL A 209 -1.94 16.89 29.77
C VAL A 209 -1.59 18.26 30.37
N ILE A 210 -1.13 19.21 29.56
CA ILE A 210 -0.82 20.58 30.01
C ILE A 210 -2.05 21.25 30.61
N LYS A 211 -3.23 21.09 30.00
CA LYS A 211 -4.49 21.62 30.54
C LYS A 211 -4.85 21.03 31.90
N ALA A 212 -4.57 19.75 32.12
CA ALA A 212 -4.85 19.07 33.38
C ALA A 212 -3.94 19.54 34.52
N ASP A 213 -2.74 20.06 34.21
CA ASP A 213 -1.73 20.51 35.17
C ASP A 213 -1.28 21.97 34.91
N SER A 214 -2.22 22.82 34.48
CA SER A 214 -1.95 24.18 33.97
C SER A 214 -1.26 25.12 34.97
N ARG A 215 -1.33 24.81 36.26
CA ARG A 215 -0.69 25.58 37.34
C ARG A 215 0.84 25.42 37.37
N ARG A 216 1.41 24.43 36.68
CA ARG A 216 2.85 24.16 36.66
C ARG A 216 3.60 24.88 35.55
N PHE A 217 2.89 25.59 34.67
CA PHE A 217 3.45 26.26 33.51
C PHE A 217 3.24 27.77 33.63
N SER A 218 4.27 28.54 33.28
CA SER A 218 4.16 30.00 33.22
C SER A 218 3.42 30.44 31.94
N ALA A 219 2.87 31.66 31.96
CA ALA A 219 2.23 32.24 30.78
C ALA A 219 3.22 32.37 29.60
N GLU A 220 4.44 32.83 29.89
CA GLU A 220 5.52 33.00 28.90
C GLU A 220 5.84 31.67 28.17
N GLN A 221 5.99 30.57 28.90
CA GLN A 221 6.21 29.24 28.30
C GLN A 221 5.06 28.78 27.39
N LEU A 222 3.82 29.16 27.71
CA LEU A 222 2.66 28.81 26.90
C LEU A 222 2.53 29.71 25.67
N GLU A 223 2.91 30.98 25.80
CA GLU A 223 2.95 31.96 24.71
C GLU A 223 4.01 31.60 23.66
N ASP A 224 5.19 31.14 24.09
CA ASP A 224 6.24 30.66 23.17
C ASP A 224 5.74 29.45 22.34
N ILE A 225 5.12 28.46 23.01
CA ILE A 225 4.54 27.30 22.31
C ILE A 225 3.41 27.72 21.37
N GLU A 226 2.57 28.68 21.77
CA GLU A 226 1.51 29.22 20.91
C GLU A 226 2.08 29.90 19.67
N HIS A 227 3.16 30.69 19.83
CA HIS A 227 3.82 31.39 18.74
C HIS A 227 4.32 30.40 17.67
N ASP A 228 5.10 29.40 18.07
CA ASP A 228 5.71 28.43 17.16
C ASP A 228 4.66 27.59 16.42
N LEU A 229 3.63 27.13 17.15
CA LEU A 229 2.53 26.37 16.55
C LEU A 229 1.69 27.23 15.59
N SER A 230 1.53 28.52 15.90
CA SER A 230 0.79 29.46 15.06
C SER A 230 1.54 29.76 13.77
N GLU A 231 2.86 29.94 13.82
CA GLU A 231 3.71 30.12 12.65
C GLU A 231 3.66 28.88 11.74
N ALA A 232 3.87 27.69 12.32
CA ALA A 232 3.80 26.43 11.58
C ALA A 232 2.42 26.24 10.91
N ARG A 233 1.33 26.55 11.63
CA ARG A 233 -0.03 26.53 11.09
C ARG A 233 -0.21 27.51 9.94
N GLN A 234 0.36 28.72 10.03
CA GLN A 234 0.27 29.73 8.99
C GLN A 234 0.97 29.28 7.71
N VAL A 235 2.17 28.69 7.81
CA VAL A 235 2.91 28.13 6.67
C VAL A 235 2.10 27.03 5.98
N ILE A 236 1.55 26.08 6.75
CA ILE A 236 0.69 25.02 6.20
C ILE A 236 -0.54 25.61 5.50
N ARG A 237 -1.16 26.63 6.09
CA ARG A 237 -2.33 27.30 5.48
C ARG A 237 -1.98 27.98 4.16
N GLN A 238 -0.83 28.64 4.07
CA GLN A 238 -0.35 29.25 2.82
C GLN A 238 -0.08 28.17 1.75
N LEU A 239 0.49 27.02 2.13
CA LEU A 239 0.67 25.89 1.21
C LEU A 239 -0.65 25.33 0.69
N ILE A 240 -1.68 25.25 1.54
CA ILE A 240 -3.03 24.83 1.11
C ILE A 240 -3.62 25.84 0.12
N LEU A 241 -3.50 27.13 0.42
CA LEU A 241 -4.02 28.20 -0.45
C LEU A 241 -3.31 28.23 -1.81
N SER A 242 -1.98 28.09 -1.82
CA SER A 242 -1.20 28.05 -3.07
C SER A 242 -1.57 26.84 -3.93
N LYS A 243 -1.81 25.67 -3.32
CA LYS A 243 -2.29 24.46 -4.04
C LYS A 243 -3.73 24.59 -4.56
N ARG A 244 -4.61 25.30 -3.85
CA ARG A 244 -5.97 25.59 -4.32
C ARG A 244 -5.99 26.58 -5.47
N ASN A 245 -5.07 27.55 -5.48
CA ASN A 245 -4.97 28.56 -6.52
C ASN A 245 -4.21 28.10 -7.78
N THR A 246 -3.43 27.01 -7.69
CA THR A 246 -2.75 26.37 -8.85
C THR A 246 -3.54 25.23 -9.47
N GLY A 247 -4.73 24.92 -8.91
CA GLY A 247 -5.67 23.92 -9.42
C GLY A 247 -6.96 24.50 -9.98
N ALA A 248 -6.94 25.77 -10.43
CA ALA A 248 -8.02 26.42 -11.18
C ALA A 248 -7.61 26.59 -12.65
#